data_AF-A0A935WGB4-F1
#
_entry.id   AF-A0A935WGB4-F1
#
_cell.length_a   1.000
_cell.length_b   1.000
_cell.length_c   1.000
_cell.angle_alpha   90.00
_cell.angle_beta   90.00
_cell.angle_gamma   90.00
#
_symmetry.space_group_name_H-M   'P 1'
#
loop_
_entity.id
_entity.type
_entity.pdbx_description
1 polymer ?
#
loop_
_entity_poly.entity_id
_entity_poly.type
_entity_poly.pdbx_seq_one_letter_code
_entity_poly.pdbx_strand_id
1 'polypeptide(L)'
;MAWTQFRSPALPMMHRWERASAVLEAAVRAAVPGWKGGEGIPDEPASFEAVLSGRALLAMGERDATKDLVRAMAVALAAGRVARPVVPALQHLYSDFLAWTGDVDFTSRYPAGLDRLAQLPDPERQTLLMAAPDLAVGWGVVGDVVERLFALGPDALAGRLACRPALPGEWREMALEKLRVGATTLDLLVRRTPSALVLRASRLHGPRLRLEVAPPAGASVTGVMVDEVSLGAPRAAFELAGEHEVQFLLA
;
A
#
# COMPACT_ATOMS: atom_id res chain seq x y z
N MET A 1 -23.11 -26.20 21.54
CA MET A 1 -21.78 -25.66 21.18
C MET A 1 -21.74 -25.53 19.66
N ALA A 2 -22.07 -24.36 19.14
CA ALA A 2 -22.09 -24.10 17.70
C ALA A 2 -20.74 -23.54 17.28
N TRP A 3 -20.04 -24.27 16.41
CA TRP A 3 -18.90 -23.76 15.65
C TRP A 3 -19.43 -22.94 14.49
N THR A 4 -19.40 -21.62 14.61
CA THR A 4 -19.69 -20.74 13.47
C THR A 4 -18.38 -20.55 12.69
N GLN A 5 -18.21 -21.30 11.59
CA GLN A 5 -17.26 -20.95 10.54
C GLN A 5 -17.70 -19.60 9.95
N PHE A 6 -17.03 -18.51 10.34
CA PHE A 6 -17.21 -17.22 9.67
C PHE A 6 -16.13 -17.08 8.61
N ARG A 7 -16.47 -17.46 7.37
CA ARG A 7 -15.71 -17.07 6.18
C ARG A 7 -16.04 -15.61 5.89
N SER A 8 -14.98 -14.84 5.63
CA SER A 8 -14.96 -13.42 5.29
C SER A 8 -16.09 -12.99 4.33
N PRO A 9 -16.64 -11.77 4.46
CA PRO A 9 -17.47 -11.15 3.42
C PRO A 9 -16.68 -10.81 2.13
N ALA A 10 -15.50 -11.39 1.89
CA ALA A 10 -14.63 -11.15 0.74
C ALA A 10 -15.16 -11.69 -0.62
N LEU A 11 -16.26 -12.44 -0.67
CA LEU A 11 -16.79 -13.00 -1.94
C LEU A 11 -17.18 -11.94 -3.01
N PRO A 12 -17.83 -10.80 -2.67
CA PRO A 12 -18.04 -9.70 -3.62
C PRO A 12 -16.73 -9.00 -4.00
N MET A 13 -15.72 -9.07 -3.13
CA MET A 13 -14.39 -8.49 -3.33
C MET A 13 -13.57 -9.35 -4.32
N MET A 14 -13.69 -10.69 -4.26
CA MET A 14 -13.07 -11.64 -5.18
C MET A 14 -13.57 -11.51 -6.63
N HIS A 15 -14.87 -11.31 -6.86
CA HIS A 15 -15.39 -11.07 -8.22
C HIS A 15 -15.14 -9.65 -8.75
N ARG A 16 -14.88 -8.68 -7.87
CA ARG A 16 -14.34 -7.37 -8.26
C ARG A 16 -12.84 -7.47 -8.55
N TRP A 17 -12.14 -8.37 -7.86
CA TRP A 17 -10.72 -8.67 -8.01
C TRP A 17 -10.38 -9.35 -9.34
N GLU A 18 -11.08 -10.41 -9.74
CA GLU A 18 -10.87 -11.05 -11.05
C GLU A 18 -11.11 -10.07 -12.21
N ARG A 19 -12.10 -9.17 -12.06
CA ARG A 19 -12.35 -8.10 -13.02
C ARG A 19 -11.29 -7.00 -12.98
N ALA A 20 -10.85 -6.57 -11.79
CA ALA A 20 -9.80 -5.57 -11.66
C ALA A 20 -8.48 -6.08 -12.24
N SER A 21 -8.11 -7.34 -11.98
CA SER A 21 -6.92 -8.01 -12.52
C SER A 21 -7.00 -8.15 -14.05
N ALA A 22 -8.14 -8.60 -14.60
CA ALA A 22 -8.33 -8.67 -16.06
C ALA A 22 -8.32 -7.30 -16.74
N VAL A 23 -8.87 -6.26 -16.10
CA VAL A 23 -8.80 -4.87 -16.58
C VAL A 23 -7.38 -4.32 -16.49
N LEU A 24 -6.64 -4.65 -15.42
CA LEU A 24 -5.23 -4.28 -15.26
C LEU A 24 -4.36 -4.95 -16.33
N GLU A 25 -4.56 -6.24 -16.55
CA GLU A 25 -3.82 -7.04 -17.51
C GLU A 25 -4.15 -6.58 -18.94
N ALA A 26 -5.41 -6.22 -19.21
CA ALA A 26 -5.82 -5.60 -20.46
C ALA A 26 -5.23 -4.19 -20.62
N ALA A 27 -5.19 -3.37 -19.57
CA ALA A 27 -4.61 -2.02 -19.60
C ALA A 27 -3.09 -2.07 -19.79
N VAL A 28 -2.40 -3.01 -19.15
CA VAL A 28 -0.96 -3.25 -19.34
C VAL A 28 -0.68 -3.82 -20.73
N ARG A 29 -1.48 -4.76 -21.23
CA ARG A 29 -1.36 -5.26 -22.62
C ARG A 29 -1.70 -4.20 -23.67
N ALA A 30 -2.64 -3.30 -23.38
CA ALA A 30 -3.01 -2.20 -24.25
C ALA A 30 -1.93 -1.11 -24.25
N ALA A 31 -1.44 -0.70 -23.09
CA ALA A 31 -0.33 0.25 -22.95
C ALA A 31 1.01 -0.32 -23.45
N VAL A 32 1.14 -1.65 -23.54
CA VAL A 32 2.35 -2.33 -24.01
C VAL A 32 2.02 -3.47 -24.99
N PRO A 33 1.63 -3.16 -26.25
CA PRO A 33 1.34 -4.18 -27.25
C PRO A 33 2.60 -5.00 -27.56
N GLY A 34 2.59 -6.30 -27.20
CA GLY A 34 3.69 -7.23 -27.47
C GLY A 34 4.62 -7.53 -26.28
N TRP A 35 4.34 -7.01 -25.08
CA TRP A 35 5.15 -7.31 -23.90
C TRP A 35 5.14 -8.81 -23.56
N LYS A 36 6.29 -9.48 -23.75
CA LYS A 36 6.52 -10.89 -23.40
C LYS A 36 7.59 -11.09 -22.31
N GLY A 37 7.77 -10.10 -21.44
CA GLY A 37 8.73 -10.20 -20.31
C GLY A 37 10.20 -9.95 -20.68
N GLY A 38 10.49 -9.50 -21.89
CA GLY A 38 11.84 -9.11 -22.32
C GLY A 38 11.78 -8.60 -23.74
N GLU A 39 12.34 -7.41 -23.98
CA GLU A 39 12.53 -6.76 -25.29
C GLU A 39 11.28 -6.19 -25.97
N GLY A 40 11.13 -4.87 -25.85
CA GLY A 40 10.14 -4.05 -26.55
C GLY A 40 9.66 -2.90 -25.68
N ILE A 41 10.15 -1.68 -25.95
CA ILE A 41 9.60 -0.45 -25.36
C ILE A 41 8.39 -0.04 -26.20
N PRO A 42 7.21 0.18 -25.63
CA PRO A 42 6.03 0.55 -26.40
C PRO A 42 6.15 1.95 -27.01
N ASP A 43 5.53 2.15 -28.18
CA ASP A 43 5.44 3.44 -28.85
C ASP A 43 4.31 4.33 -28.33
N GLU A 44 3.45 3.82 -27.44
CA GLU A 44 2.37 4.60 -26.83
C GLU A 44 2.84 5.34 -25.57
N PRO A 45 2.30 6.54 -25.31
CA PRO A 45 2.65 7.30 -24.13
C PRO A 45 2.15 6.63 -22.85
N ALA A 46 3.00 6.60 -21.81
CA ALA A 46 2.57 6.05 -20.53
C ALA A 46 1.36 6.83 -19.98
N SER A 47 0.31 6.09 -19.63
CA SER A 47 -0.96 6.66 -19.18
C SER A 47 -1.03 6.78 -17.66
N PHE A 48 -1.98 7.59 -17.18
CA PHE A 48 -2.28 7.70 -15.76
C PHE A 48 -2.77 6.37 -15.16
N GLU A 49 -3.52 5.59 -15.95
CA GLU A 49 -4.02 4.25 -15.55
C GLU A 49 -2.89 3.27 -15.22
N ALA A 50 -1.77 3.37 -15.95
CA ALA A 50 -0.58 2.57 -15.70
C ALA A 50 0.01 2.87 -14.31
N VAL A 51 0.15 4.16 -13.95
CA VAL A 51 0.60 4.56 -12.60
C VAL A 51 -0.29 3.98 -11.52
N LEU A 52 -1.60 4.10 -11.72
CA LEU A 52 -2.57 3.63 -10.75
C LEU A 52 -2.48 2.11 -10.54
N SER A 53 -2.32 1.38 -11.65
CA SER A 53 -2.15 -0.07 -11.62
C SER A 53 -0.95 -0.48 -10.78
N GLY A 54 0.17 0.25 -10.86
CA GLY A 54 1.37 -0.05 -10.08
C GLY A 54 1.19 0.11 -8.57
N ARG A 55 0.42 1.12 -8.14
CA ARG A 55 0.18 1.38 -6.71
C ARG A 55 -0.75 0.32 -6.13
N ALA A 56 -1.76 -0.09 -6.90
CA ALA A 56 -2.62 -1.21 -6.51
C ALA A 56 -1.80 -2.50 -6.35
N LEU A 57 -0.96 -2.83 -7.34
CA LEU A 57 -0.07 -3.99 -7.29
C LEU A 57 0.86 -3.94 -6.06
N LEU A 58 1.43 -2.78 -5.73
CA LEU A 58 2.24 -2.60 -4.52
C LEU A 58 1.47 -2.87 -3.23
N ALA A 59 0.28 -2.29 -3.11
CA ALA A 59 -0.59 -2.48 -1.95
C ALA A 59 -0.99 -3.96 -1.77
N MET A 60 -0.98 -4.75 -2.84
CA MET A 60 -1.28 -6.18 -2.84
C MET A 60 -0.03 -7.06 -2.69
N GLY A 61 1.16 -6.46 -2.61
CA GLY A 61 2.42 -7.19 -2.52
C GLY A 61 2.96 -7.73 -3.85
N GLU A 62 2.35 -7.37 -4.98
CA GLU A 62 2.76 -7.76 -6.35
C GLU A 62 3.95 -6.92 -6.84
N ARG A 63 5.11 -7.15 -6.20
CA ARG A 63 6.31 -6.33 -6.39
C ARG A 63 6.91 -6.43 -7.77
N ASP A 64 6.96 -7.62 -8.35
CA ASP A 64 7.63 -7.83 -9.65
C ASP A 64 6.84 -7.14 -10.76
N ALA A 65 5.51 -7.24 -10.73
CA ALA A 65 4.63 -6.53 -11.64
C ALA A 65 4.76 -5.01 -11.49
N THR A 66 4.78 -4.47 -10.26
CA THR A 66 5.02 -3.03 -10.09
C THR A 66 6.43 -2.63 -10.49
N LYS A 67 7.45 -3.45 -10.21
CA LYS A 67 8.85 -3.19 -10.58
C LYS A 67 8.99 -3.07 -12.09
N ASP A 68 8.39 -3.99 -12.84
CA ASP A 68 8.41 -3.97 -14.29
C ASP A 68 7.64 -2.77 -14.86
N LEU A 69 6.52 -2.42 -14.25
CA LEU A 69 5.77 -1.21 -14.62
C LEU A 69 6.59 0.06 -14.34
N VAL A 70 7.16 0.22 -13.15
CA VAL A 70 8.00 1.36 -12.78
C VAL A 70 9.20 1.46 -13.74
N ARG A 71 9.81 0.31 -14.07
CA ARG A 71 10.89 0.24 -15.08
C ARG A 71 10.41 0.74 -16.44
N ALA A 72 9.30 0.21 -16.94
CA ALA A 72 8.75 0.58 -18.25
C ALA A 72 8.43 2.09 -18.31
N MET A 73 7.82 2.62 -17.25
CA MET A 73 7.48 4.03 -17.17
C MET A 73 8.71 4.94 -17.04
N ALA A 74 9.74 4.54 -16.29
CA ALA A 74 11.00 5.27 -16.21
C ALA A 74 11.71 5.33 -17.58
N VAL A 75 11.70 4.22 -18.33
CA VAL A 75 12.25 4.15 -19.69
C VAL A 75 11.46 5.05 -20.64
N ALA A 76 10.13 5.01 -20.60
CA ALA A 76 9.27 5.89 -21.39
C ALA A 76 9.50 7.38 -21.07
N LEU A 77 9.72 7.71 -19.79
CA LEU A 77 10.00 9.08 -19.34
C LEU A 77 11.34 9.58 -19.90
N ALA A 78 12.39 8.75 -19.82
CA ALA A 78 13.70 9.06 -20.36
C ALA A 78 13.66 9.30 -21.88
N ALA A 79 12.79 8.56 -22.59
CA ALA A 79 12.56 8.72 -24.03
C ALA A 79 11.64 9.90 -24.40
N GLY A 80 11.14 10.69 -23.42
CA GLY A 80 10.24 11.80 -23.67
C GLY A 80 8.82 11.38 -24.10
N ARG A 81 8.42 10.13 -23.84
CA ARG A 81 7.13 9.55 -24.24
C ARG A 81 6.07 9.62 -23.14
N VAL A 82 6.37 10.21 -21.99
CA VAL A 82 5.38 10.37 -20.90
C VAL A 82 4.76 11.75 -21.01
N ALA A 83 3.42 11.80 -21.06
CA ALA A 83 2.71 13.07 -21.01
C ALA A 83 3.07 13.81 -19.72
N ARG A 84 3.43 15.11 -19.80
CA ARG A 84 3.85 15.91 -18.64
C ARG A 84 2.92 15.78 -17.42
N PRO A 85 1.58 15.72 -17.57
CA PRO A 85 0.69 15.54 -16.42
C PRO A 85 0.81 14.21 -15.67
N VAL A 86 1.37 13.16 -16.30
CA VAL A 86 1.52 11.82 -15.70
C VAL A 86 2.79 11.73 -14.85
N VAL A 87 3.76 12.63 -15.06
CA VAL A 87 5.07 12.61 -14.41
C VAL A 87 4.96 12.62 -12.87
N PRO A 88 4.19 13.53 -12.22
CA PRO A 88 4.04 13.52 -10.76
C PRO A 88 3.47 12.21 -10.22
N ALA A 89 2.48 11.65 -10.90
CA ALA A 89 1.83 10.42 -10.50
C ALA A 89 2.83 9.24 -10.54
N LEU A 90 3.64 9.16 -11.61
CA LEU A 90 4.71 8.18 -11.73
C LEU A 90 5.73 8.31 -10.58
N GLN A 91 6.07 9.52 -10.16
CA GLN A 91 7.02 9.72 -9.08
C GLN A 91 6.44 9.38 -7.71
N HIS A 92 5.14 9.58 -7.50
CA HIS A 92 4.45 9.04 -6.33
C HIS A 92 4.49 7.50 -6.32
N LEU A 93 4.18 6.84 -7.44
CA LEU A 93 4.29 5.39 -7.56
C LEU A 93 5.72 4.92 -7.26
N TYR A 94 6.72 5.65 -7.73
CA TYR A 94 8.13 5.34 -7.49
C TYR A 94 8.52 5.49 -6.01
N SER A 95 8.08 6.58 -5.36
CA SER A 95 8.29 6.80 -3.93
C SER A 95 7.62 5.69 -3.11
N ASP A 96 6.39 5.32 -3.45
CA ASP A 96 5.67 4.22 -2.81
C ASP A 96 6.41 2.90 -3.02
N PHE A 97 6.86 2.62 -4.24
CA PHE A 97 7.66 1.43 -4.53
C PHE A 97 8.88 1.33 -3.62
N LEU A 98 9.62 2.42 -3.45
CA LEU A 98 10.79 2.44 -2.57
C LEU A 98 10.40 2.26 -1.09
N ALA A 99 9.36 2.96 -0.63
CA ALA A 99 8.86 2.86 0.74
C ALA A 99 8.41 1.43 1.09
N TRP A 100 7.81 0.70 0.14
CA TRP A 100 7.37 -0.68 0.31
C TRP A 100 8.48 -1.71 0.16
N THR A 101 9.43 -1.51 -0.77
CA THR A 101 10.39 -2.54 -1.16
C THR A 101 11.78 -2.35 -0.57
N GLY A 102 12.19 -1.11 -0.31
CA GLY A 102 13.56 -0.77 0.06
C GLY A 102 14.59 -1.05 -1.04
N ASP A 103 14.17 -1.27 -2.30
CA ASP A 103 15.06 -1.64 -3.42
C ASP A 103 15.80 -0.40 -3.97
N VAL A 104 16.80 0.06 -3.21
CA VAL A 104 17.64 1.23 -3.56
C VAL A 104 18.44 0.98 -4.85
N ASP A 105 18.86 -0.26 -5.09
CA ASP A 105 19.60 -0.62 -6.29
C ASP A 105 18.73 -0.44 -7.54
N PHE A 106 17.48 -0.88 -7.51
CA PHE A 106 16.55 -0.65 -8.60
C PHE A 106 16.31 0.84 -8.83
N THR A 107 16.12 1.62 -7.77
CA THR A 107 15.86 3.06 -7.93
C THR A 107 17.08 3.81 -8.46
N SER A 108 18.28 3.43 -8.03
CA SER A 108 19.52 4.01 -8.58
C SER A 108 19.71 3.76 -10.08
N ARG A 109 19.24 2.60 -10.60
CA ARG A 109 19.34 2.23 -12.02
C ARG A 109 18.27 2.88 -12.89
N TYR A 110 17.12 3.21 -12.31
CA TYR A 110 15.99 3.82 -13.01
C TYR A 110 15.55 5.09 -12.27
N PRO A 111 16.36 6.16 -12.23
CA PRO A 111 15.95 7.40 -11.60
C PRO A 111 14.72 7.92 -12.35
N ALA A 112 13.57 8.04 -11.68
CA ALA A 112 12.31 8.47 -12.29
C ALA A 112 12.29 9.96 -12.70
N GLY A 113 13.45 10.54 -13.04
CA GLY A 113 13.62 11.97 -13.23
C GLY A 113 13.13 12.76 -12.03
N LEU A 114 13.29 12.23 -10.80
CA LEU A 114 12.84 12.86 -9.55
C LEU A 114 13.34 14.31 -9.44
N ASP A 115 14.54 14.57 -9.95
CA ASP A 115 15.13 15.91 -10.03
C ASP A 115 14.26 16.92 -10.80
N ARG A 116 13.45 16.48 -11.77
CA ARG A 116 12.56 17.36 -12.55
C ARG A 116 11.31 17.80 -11.78
N LEU A 117 10.76 17.04 -10.83
CA LEU A 117 9.67 17.54 -9.97
C LEU A 117 10.16 18.60 -9.00
N ALA A 118 11.35 18.40 -8.43
CA ALA A 118 11.97 19.36 -7.52
C ALA A 118 12.17 20.73 -8.21
N GLN A 119 12.28 20.71 -9.55
CA GLN A 119 12.40 21.89 -10.39
C GLN A 119 11.07 22.44 -10.92
N LEU A 120 9.94 21.74 -10.73
CA LEU A 120 8.62 22.26 -11.11
C LEU A 120 8.10 23.27 -10.07
N PRO A 121 7.54 24.42 -10.50
CA PRO A 121 6.91 25.38 -9.59
C PRO A 121 5.76 24.73 -8.78
N ASP A 122 5.64 25.06 -7.49
CA ASP A 122 4.57 24.59 -6.60
C ASP A 122 3.13 24.66 -7.17
N PRO A 123 2.70 25.74 -7.87
CA PRO A 123 1.34 25.78 -8.42
C PRO A 123 1.09 24.71 -9.50
N GLU A 124 2.08 24.38 -10.33
CA GLU A 124 1.95 23.29 -11.31
C GLU A 124 1.88 21.93 -10.62
N ARG A 125 2.67 21.75 -9.56
CA ARG A 125 2.63 20.54 -8.72
C ARG A 125 1.23 20.34 -8.11
N GLN A 126 0.60 21.42 -7.66
CA GLN A 126 -0.71 21.40 -7.00
C GLN A 126 -1.88 21.25 -7.98
N THR A 127 -1.82 21.87 -9.16
CA THR A 127 -2.81 21.67 -10.24
C THR A 127 -2.82 20.24 -10.76
N LEU A 128 -1.64 19.60 -10.88
CA LEU A 128 -1.52 18.21 -11.33
C LEU A 128 -2.12 17.22 -10.32
N LEU A 129 -2.02 17.50 -9.02
CA LEU A 129 -2.67 16.71 -7.97
C LEU A 129 -4.20 16.84 -7.97
N MET A 130 -4.74 17.97 -8.45
CA MET A 130 -6.18 18.24 -8.50
C MET A 130 -6.85 17.80 -9.81
N ALA A 131 -6.10 17.58 -10.89
CA ALA A 131 -6.62 17.30 -12.23
C ALA A 131 -7.04 15.83 -12.48
N ALA A 132 -6.97 14.96 -11.47
CA ALA A 132 -7.32 13.53 -11.59
C ALA A 132 -8.51 13.08 -10.70
N PRO A 133 -9.66 13.79 -10.67
CA PRO A 133 -10.79 13.44 -9.80
C PRO A 133 -11.58 12.19 -10.25
N ASP A 134 -11.63 11.89 -11.56
CA ASP A 134 -12.51 10.83 -12.11
C ASP A 134 -11.96 9.40 -11.97
N LEU A 135 -10.75 9.24 -11.42
CA LEU A 135 -10.06 7.95 -11.24
C LEU A 135 -10.33 7.29 -9.88
N ALA A 136 -11.22 7.88 -9.07
CA ALA A 136 -11.57 7.44 -7.73
C ALA A 136 -12.35 6.09 -7.68
N VAL A 137 -12.93 5.62 -8.78
CA VAL A 137 -13.97 4.57 -8.75
C VAL A 137 -13.41 3.14 -8.71
N GLY A 138 -12.27 2.87 -9.36
CA GLY A 138 -11.54 1.58 -9.24
C GLY A 138 -10.56 1.54 -8.08
N TRP A 139 -10.09 2.72 -7.65
CA TRP A 139 -9.13 2.97 -6.58
C TRP A 139 -9.70 2.76 -5.18
N GLY A 140 -10.98 3.07 -5.00
CA GLY A 140 -11.66 3.16 -3.70
C GLY A 140 -11.83 1.84 -2.95
N VAL A 141 -11.15 0.75 -3.34
CA VAL A 141 -11.18 -0.51 -2.59
C VAL A 141 -9.80 -0.85 -2.05
N VAL A 142 -8.75 -0.89 -2.88
CA VAL A 142 -7.39 -1.24 -2.40
C VAL A 142 -6.74 -0.06 -1.69
N GLY A 143 -6.82 1.15 -2.26
CA GLY A 143 -6.38 2.37 -1.60
C GLY A 143 -7.18 2.62 -0.32
N ASP A 144 -8.50 2.43 -0.36
CA ASP A 144 -9.33 2.58 0.84
C ASP A 144 -8.99 1.56 1.92
N VAL A 145 -8.72 0.29 1.59
CA VAL A 145 -8.36 -0.71 2.60
C VAL A 145 -6.98 -0.42 3.21
N VAL A 146 -5.96 -0.16 2.39
CA VAL A 146 -4.59 0.02 2.89
C VAL A 146 -4.37 1.42 3.48
N GLU A 147 -4.85 2.47 2.82
CA GLU A 147 -4.61 3.86 3.22
C GLU A 147 -5.68 4.38 4.19
N ARG A 148 -6.94 3.88 4.15
CA ARG A 148 -8.01 4.34 5.06
C ARG A 148 -8.32 3.36 6.17
N LEU A 149 -8.46 2.06 5.89
CA LEU A 149 -8.82 1.07 6.92
C LEU A 149 -7.63 0.69 7.77
N PHE A 150 -6.47 0.37 7.19
CA PHE A 150 -5.26 0.10 7.98
C PHE A 150 -4.37 1.32 8.17
N ALA A 151 -4.52 2.33 7.31
CA ALA A 151 -3.70 3.54 7.27
C ALA A 151 -2.20 3.24 7.44
N LEU A 152 -1.71 2.35 6.56
CA LEU A 152 -0.33 1.89 6.60
C LEU A 152 0.64 2.97 6.10
N GLY A 153 1.73 3.16 6.83
CA GLY A 153 2.87 3.99 6.46
C GLY A 153 4.16 3.16 6.45
N PRO A 154 4.46 2.43 5.36
CA PRO A 154 5.66 1.61 5.27
C PRO A 154 6.91 2.49 5.09
N ASP A 155 8.00 2.07 5.71
CA ASP A 155 9.34 2.63 5.48
C ASP A 155 10.33 1.46 5.55
N ALA A 156 10.40 0.72 4.44
CA ALA A 156 11.22 -0.47 4.29
C ALA A 156 12.72 -0.19 4.49
N LEU A 157 13.19 1.02 4.14
CA LEU A 157 14.59 1.42 4.29
C LEU A 157 14.98 1.54 5.77
N ALA A 158 14.10 2.10 6.59
CA ALA A 158 14.30 2.16 8.03
C ALA A 158 13.83 0.90 8.78
N GLY A 159 13.28 -0.10 8.07
CA GLY A 159 12.68 -1.28 8.69
C GLY A 159 11.49 -0.93 9.58
N ARG A 160 10.64 0.02 9.17
CA ARG A 160 9.49 0.51 9.92
C ARG A 160 8.17 0.30 9.19
N LEU A 161 7.11 0.11 9.96
CA LEU A 161 5.72 0.17 9.48
C LEU A 161 4.88 0.93 10.49
N ALA A 162 4.31 2.05 10.09
CA ALA A 162 3.23 2.71 10.82
C ALA A 162 1.89 2.07 10.45
N CYS A 163 1.00 1.92 11.43
CA CYS A 163 -0.33 1.37 11.26
C CYS A 163 -1.32 2.14 12.14
N ARG A 164 -2.48 2.51 11.57
CA ARG A 164 -3.57 3.15 12.31
C ARG A 164 -4.89 2.50 11.91
N PRO A 165 -5.20 1.32 12.46
CA PRO A 165 -6.35 0.56 12.00
C PRO A 165 -7.67 1.22 12.41
N ALA A 166 -8.56 1.39 11.45
CA ALA A 166 -9.91 1.90 11.57
C ALA A 166 -10.89 0.87 10.99
N LEU A 167 -11.54 0.10 11.87
CA LEU A 167 -12.68 -0.73 11.46
C LEU A 167 -13.91 0.15 11.20
N PRO A 168 -14.68 -0.09 10.13
CA PRO A 168 -16.03 0.45 9.98
C PRO A 168 -16.93 0.04 11.16
N GLY A 169 -17.97 0.81 11.47
CA GLY A 169 -18.78 0.67 12.69
C GLY A 169 -19.36 -0.74 12.89
N GLU A 170 -19.88 -1.31 11.80
CA GLU A 170 -20.55 -2.60 11.74
C GLU A 170 -19.59 -3.81 11.66
N TRP A 171 -18.28 -3.56 11.50
CA TRP A 171 -17.29 -4.62 11.37
C TRP A 171 -16.78 -5.06 12.73
N ARG A 172 -16.57 -6.37 12.87
CA ARG A 172 -15.96 -6.97 14.07
C ARG A 172 -14.49 -7.33 13.86
N GLU A 173 -14.10 -7.59 12.62
CA GLU A 173 -12.77 -8.06 12.28
C GLU A 173 -12.39 -7.63 10.85
N MET A 174 -11.10 -7.39 10.63
CA MET A 174 -10.50 -7.27 9.30
C MET A 174 -9.06 -7.79 9.33
N ALA A 175 -8.58 -8.34 8.22
CA ALA A 175 -7.23 -8.89 8.12
C ALA A 175 -6.52 -8.44 6.83
N LEU A 176 -5.21 -8.25 6.93
CA LEU A 176 -4.27 -8.20 5.82
C LEU A 176 -3.29 -9.35 5.98
N GLU A 177 -3.31 -10.28 5.03
CA GLU A 177 -2.43 -11.44 5.03
C GLU A 177 -1.28 -11.23 4.05
N LYS A 178 -0.10 -11.76 4.40
CA LYS A 178 1.12 -11.75 3.59
C LYS A 178 1.56 -10.35 3.14
N LEU A 179 1.26 -9.34 3.96
CA LEU A 179 1.73 -7.98 3.76
C LEU A 179 3.26 -7.96 3.73
N ARG A 180 3.85 -7.31 2.73
CA ARG A 180 5.31 -7.33 2.54
C ARG A 180 5.94 -5.94 2.61
N VAL A 181 6.76 -5.70 3.62
CA VAL A 181 7.51 -4.45 3.83
C VAL A 181 9.02 -4.75 3.81
N GLY A 182 9.74 -4.25 2.82
CA GLY A 182 11.14 -4.58 2.61
C GLY A 182 11.34 -6.08 2.45
N ALA A 183 12.26 -6.69 3.19
CA ALA A 183 12.44 -8.14 3.19
C ALA A 183 11.45 -8.89 4.10
N THR A 184 10.60 -8.20 4.85
CA THR A 184 9.70 -8.76 5.87
C THR A 184 8.31 -9.04 5.31
N THR A 185 7.76 -10.22 5.61
CA THR A 185 6.37 -10.58 5.35
C THR A 185 5.63 -10.75 6.68
N LEU A 186 4.43 -10.18 6.82
CA LEU A 186 3.63 -10.24 8.03
C LEU A 186 2.13 -10.35 7.75
N ASP A 187 1.38 -10.83 8.74
CA ASP A 187 -0.08 -10.75 8.79
C ASP A 187 -0.50 -9.71 9.84
N LEU A 188 -1.55 -8.96 9.54
CA LEU A 188 -2.21 -8.03 10.46
C LEU A 188 -3.68 -8.42 10.59
N LEU A 189 -4.13 -8.66 11.81
CA LEU A 189 -5.51 -8.98 12.14
C LEU A 189 -6.03 -7.95 13.14
N VAL A 190 -7.08 -7.22 12.80
CA VAL A 190 -7.70 -6.25 13.69
C VAL A 190 -9.07 -6.75 14.10
N ARG A 191 -9.36 -6.73 15.40
CA ARG A 191 -10.62 -7.16 16.00
C ARG A 191 -11.19 -6.07 16.89
N ARG A 192 -12.47 -5.79 16.76
CA ARG A 192 -13.21 -4.90 17.66
C ARG A 192 -13.98 -5.74 18.68
N THR A 193 -13.81 -5.38 19.94
CA THR A 193 -14.61 -5.87 21.07
C THR A 193 -15.36 -4.68 21.70
N PRO A 194 -16.31 -4.92 22.63
CA PRO A 194 -17.00 -3.82 23.31
C PRO A 194 -16.07 -2.87 24.08
N SER A 195 -14.95 -3.35 24.59
CA SER A 195 -14.03 -2.59 25.45
C SER A 195 -12.68 -2.29 24.82
N ALA A 196 -12.39 -2.81 23.63
CA ALA A 196 -11.07 -2.69 23.03
C ALA A 196 -11.06 -2.83 21.51
N LEU A 197 -10.07 -2.19 20.88
CA LEU A 197 -9.60 -2.50 19.54
C LEU A 197 -8.28 -3.28 19.65
N VAL A 198 -8.26 -4.49 19.12
CA VAL A 198 -7.11 -5.40 19.20
C VAL A 198 -6.48 -5.53 17.82
N LEU A 199 -5.18 -5.30 17.70
CA LEU A 199 -4.37 -5.60 16.53
C LEU A 199 -3.40 -6.73 16.88
N ARG A 200 -3.55 -7.87 16.23
CA ARG A 200 -2.54 -8.94 16.21
C ARG A 200 -1.67 -8.76 14.98
N ALA A 201 -0.36 -8.71 15.18
CA ALA A 201 0.64 -8.65 14.12
C ALA A 201 1.52 -9.89 14.20
N SER A 202 1.69 -10.59 13.09
CA SER A 202 2.47 -11.83 13.03
C SER A 202 3.51 -11.74 11.94
N ARG A 203 4.80 -11.70 12.30
CA ARG A 203 5.87 -11.79 11.32
C ARG A 203 5.99 -13.23 10.80
N LEU A 204 5.78 -13.42 9.50
CA LEU A 204 5.91 -14.71 8.84
C LEU A 204 7.35 -15.00 8.42
N HIS A 205 8.00 -14.05 7.74
CA HIS A 205 9.34 -14.21 7.16
C HIS A 205 10.12 -12.89 7.16
N GLY A 206 11.45 -12.97 6.99
CA GLY A 206 12.34 -11.81 6.85
C GLY A 206 12.84 -11.20 8.17
N PRO A 207 13.56 -10.07 8.14
CA PRO A 207 14.12 -9.43 9.32
C PRO A 207 13.03 -8.87 10.24
N ARG A 208 13.43 -8.49 11.47
CA ARG A 208 12.55 -7.76 12.39
C ARG A 208 12.19 -6.40 11.81
N LEU A 209 10.99 -5.95 12.14
CA LEU A 209 10.38 -4.71 11.69
C LEU A 209 9.98 -3.93 12.93
N ARG A 210 10.27 -2.63 13.00
CA ARG A 210 9.68 -1.76 14.02
C ARG A 210 8.25 -1.41 13.62
N LEU A 211 7.28 -1.87 14.41
CA LEU A 211 5.86 -1.60 14.20
C LEU A 211 5.44 -0.44 15.11
N GLU A 212 4.83 0.58 14.52
CA GLU A 212 4.28 1.74 15.23
C GLU A 212 2.78 1.77 15.04
N VAL A 213 2.03 1.58 16.12
CA VAL A 213 0.57 1.43 16.09
C VAL A 213 -0.08 2.56 16.86
N ALA A 214 -0.98 3.27 16.20
CA ALA A 214 -1.82 4.29 16.81
C ALA A 214 -3.29 3.89 16.73
N PRO A 215 -4.14 4.32 17.69
CA PRO A 215 -5.57 4.09 17.58
C PRO A 215 -6.16 4.91 16.42
N PRO A 216 -7.34 4.51 15.91
CA PRO A 216 -8.04 5.29 14.89
C PRO A 216 -8.28 6.73 15.36
N ALA A 217 -8.22 7.67 14.43
CA ALA A 217 -8.38 9.08 14.73
C ALA A 217 -9.73 9.35 15.43
N GLY A 218 -9.70 10.10 16.53
CA GLY A 218 -10.90 10.42 17.31
C GLY A 218 -11.36 9.31 18.27
N ALA A 219 -10.68 8.17 18.34
CA ALA A 219 -10.98 7.15 19.35
C ALA A 219 -10.61 7.65 20.76
N SER A 220 -11.54 7.48 21.71
CA SER A 220 -11.27 7.71 23.13
C SER A 220 -10.59 6.48 23.72
N VAL A 221 -9.27 6.56 23.91
CA VAL A 221 -8.45 5.45 24.40
C VAL A 221 -8.07 5.70 25.85
N THR A 222 -8.41 4.76 26.74
CA THR A 222 -8.10 4.81 28.17
C THR A 222 -6.76 4.12 28.51
N GLY A 223 -6.29 3.25 27.63
CA GLY A 223 -5.01 2.55 27.80
C GLY A 223 -4.54 1.84 26.54
N VAL A 224 -3.23 1.59 26.47
CA VAL A 224 -2.60 0.81 25.40
C VAL A 224 -1.75 -0.29 26.01
N MET A 225 -1.94 -1.51 25.52
CA MET A 225 -1.20 -2.68 25.97
C MET A 225 -0.51 -3.35 24.78
N VAL A 226 0.67 -3.92 25.01
CA VAL A 226 1.38 -4.81 24.09
C VAL A 226 1.73 -6.08 24.83
N ASP A 227 1.23 -7.23 24.37
CA ASP A 227 1.45 -8.54 25.01
C ASP A 227 1.19 -8.50 26.52
N GLU A 228 0.02 -7.97 26.90
CA GLU A 228 -0.42 -7.78 28.30
C GLU A 228 0.36 -6.71 29.10
N VAL A 229 1.37 -6.07 28.52
CA VAL A 229 2.15 -5.01 29.16
C VAL A 229 1.58 -3.63 28.84
N SER A 230 1.17 -2.87 29.86
CA SER A 230 0.71 -1.49 29.71
C SER A 230 1.87 -0.54 29.38
N LEU A 231 1.69 0.31 28.35
CA LEU A 231 2.75 1.21 27.87
C LEU A 231 2.71 2.61 28.50
N GLY A 232 1.60 3.02 29.12
CA GLY A 232 1.43 4.39 29.63
C GLY A 232 1.47 5.49 28.55
N ALA A 233 1.44 5.13 27.27
CA ALA A 233 1.51 6.02 26.12
C ALA A 233 0.31 5.77 25.18
N PRO A 234 -0.12 6.78 24.38
CA PRO A 234 -1.28 6.66 23.50
C PRO A 234 -1.00 5.87 22.21
N ARG A 235 0.23 5.34 22.04
CA ARG A 235 0.68 4.60 20.86
C ARG A 235 1.64 3.49 21.28
N ALA A 236 1.64 2.40 20.53
CA ALA A 236 2.59 1.31 20.68
C ALA A 236 3.74 1.46 19.67
N ALA A 237 4.96 1.21 20.11
CA ALA A 237 6.13 1.12 19.23
C ALA A 237 7.05 0.00 19.74
N PHE A 238 7.27 -1.03 18.93
CA PHE A 238 8.03 -2.21 19.33
C PHE A 238 8.66 -2.93 18.12
N GLU A 239 9.64 -3.81 18.37
CA GLU A 239 10.16 -4.70 17.33
C GLU A 239 9.25 -5.92 17.16
N LEU A 240 8.73 -6.13 15.96
CA LEU A 240 7.96 -7.30 15.59
C LEU A 240 8.92 -8.48 15.33
N ALA A 241 9.25 -9.21 16.40
CA ALA A 241 10.13 -10.38 16.32
C ALA A 241 9.38 -11.67 15.96
N GLY A 242 8.11 -11.77 16.31
CA GLY A 242 7.24 -12.90 15.99
C GLY A 242 5.79 -12.45 15.95
N GLU A 243 4.98 -13.04 16.81
CA GLU A 243 3.60 -12.63 17.03
C GLU A 243 3.53 -11.67 18.23
N HIS A 244 2.78 -10.60 18.05
CA HIS A 244 2.51 -9.61 19.09
C HIS A 244 1.05 -9.16 19.01
N GLU A 245 0.47 -8.85 20.16
CA GLU A 245 -0.87 -8.30 20.28
C GLU A 245 -0.85 -6.89 20.88
N VAL A 246 -1.45 -5.94 20.18
CA VAL A 246 -1.67 -4.57 20.65
C VAL A 246 -3.14 -4.40 20.98
N GLN A 247 -3.44 -3.90 22.17
CA GLN A 247 -4.82 -3.58 22.58
C GLN A 247 -4.94 -2.09 22.90
N PHE A 248 -5.91 -1.43 22.26
CA PHE A 248 -6.36 -0.09 22.63
C PHE A 248 -7.65 -0.24 23.43
N LEU A 249 -7.60 0.04 24.73
CA LEU A 249 -8.77 0.04 25.61
C LEU A 249 -9.61 1.28 25.31
N LEU A 250 -10.89 1.09 25.07
CA LEU A 250 -11.83 2.14 24.68
C LEU A 250 -12.63 2.64 25.90
N ALA A 251 -12.96 3.93 25.90
CA ALA A 251 -13.80 4.57 26.94
C ALA A 251 -15.31 4.34 26.69
#